data_AF-A0A2N1UV02-F1
#
_entry.id   AF-A0A2N1UV02-F1
#
_cell.length_a   1.000
_cell.length_b   1.000
_cell.length_c   1.000
_cell.angle_alpha   90.00
_cell.angle_beta   90.00
_cell.angle_gamma   90.00
#
_symmetry.space_group_name_H-M   'P 1'
#
loop_
_entity.id
_entity.type
_entity.pdbx_description
1 polymer ?
#
loop_
_entity_poly.entity_id
_entity_poly.type
_entity_poly.pdbx_seq_one_letter_code
_entity_poly.pdbx_strand_id
1 'polypeptide(L)'
;MDSKEHPLYRRDPDATRLGQRILGAAAELYAQHGLEWVTFRKLALEIDSTEASLYRYFHNKYQLLCYLVWRHWQKIRNELARWNRELPAGTR
;
A
#
# COMPACT_ATOMS: atom_id res chain seq x y z
N MET A 1 13.29 -20.49 11.59
CA MET A 1 12.16 -20.65 12.52
C MET A 1 11.79 -19.26 13.02
N ASP A 2 10.92 -18.47 12.42
CA ASP A 2 10.05 -18.62 11.26
C ASP A 2 10.13 -17.36 10.43
N SER A 3 10.09 -17.54 9.11
CA SER A 3 9.80 -16.51 8.12
C SER A 3 8.41 -15.95 8.40
N LYS A 4 8.26 -15.00 9.33
CA LYS A 4 6.96 -14.36 9.55
C LYS A 4 6.66 -13.50 8.34
N GLU A 5 5.80 -14.01 7.46
CA GLU A 5 5.18 -13.22 6.41
C GLU A 5 4.62 -11.93 7.03
N HIS A 6 4.87 -10.79 6.38
CA HIS A 6 4.28 -9.54 6.83
C HIS A 6 2.75 -9.70 6.77
N PRO A 7 1.99 -9.29 7.80
CA PRO A 7 0.57 -9.64 7.92
C PRO A 7 -0.31 -9.15 6.75
N LEU A 8 0.22 -8.20 5.95
CA LEU A 8 -0.47 -7.57 4.84
C LEU A 8 0.03 -7.99 3.46
N TYR A 9 1.16 -8.69 3.31
CA TYR A 9 1.67 -9.09 2.00
C TYR A 9 2.50 -10.37 2.04
N ARG A 10 2.48 -11.11 0.92
CA ARG A 10 3.34 -12.27 0.63
C ARG A 10 4.72 -11.89 0.13
N ARG A 11 4.78 -10.82 -0.66
CA ARG A 11 6.02 -10.25 -1.20
C ARG A 11 5.94 -8.74 -1.03
N ASP A 12 7.06 -8.13 -0.66
CA ASP A 12 7.12 -6.68 -0.45
C ASP A 12 6.78 -5.95 -1.77
N PRO A 13 5.66 -5.21 -1.82
CA PRO A 13 5.25 -4.49 -3.01
C PRO A 13 6.10 -3.22 -3.25
N ASP A 14 6.68 -2.61 -2.20
CA ASP A 14 7.53 -1.42 -2.35
C ASP A 14 8.91 -1.79 -2.94
N ALA A 15 9.35 -3.04 -2.79
CA ALA A 15 10.64 -3.54 -3.28
C ALA A 15 10.69 -3.85 -4.79
N THR A 16 9.58 -3.68 -5.53
CA THR A 16 9.52 -4.05 -6.96
C THR A 16 8.78 -3.02 -7.80
N ARG A 17 9.18 -2.86 -9.07
CA ARG A 17 8.49 -1.97 -10.01
C ARG A 17 7.02 -2.36 -10.21
N LEU A 18 6.73 -3.67 -10.31
CA LEU A 18 5.37 -4.14 -10.47
C LEU A 18 4.52 -3.89 -9.21
N GLY A 19 5.06 -4.19 -8.02
CA GLY A 19 4.38 -3.92 -6.76
C GLY A 19 4.05 -2.42 -6.60
N GLN A 20 4.99 -1.54 -6.92
CA GLN A 20 4.75 -0.09 -6.91
C GLN A 20 3.65 0.34 -7.89
N ARG A 21 3.59 -0.26 -9.09
CA ARG A 21 2.49 -0.03 -10.05
C ARG A 21 1.14 -0.52 -9.50
N ILE A 22 1.11 -1.69 -8.86
CA ILE A 22 -0.08 -2.23 -8.19
C ILE A 22 -0.56 -1.23 -7.13
N LEU A 23 0.34 -0.72 -6.27
CA LEU A 23 -0.01 0.23 -5.21
C LEU A 23 -0.59 1.54 -5.77
N GLY A 24 0.04 2.10 -6.82
CA GLY A 24 -0.41 3.34 -7.44
C GLY A 24 -1.82 3.22 -8.02
N ALA A 25 -2.01 2.26 -8.94
CA ALA A 25 -3.30 2.05 -9.58
C ALA A 25 -4.39 1.63 -8.57
N ALA A 26 -4.04 0.88 -7.52
CA ALA A 26 -4.99 0.52 -6.48
C ALA A 26 -5.46 1.75 -5.69
N ALA A 27 -4.54 2.64 -5.31
CA ALA A 27 -4.89 3.86 -4.59
C ALA A 27 -5.85 4.74 -5.39
N GLU A 28 -5.61 4.90 -6.69
CA GLU A 28 -6.50 5.62 -7.61
C GLU A 28 -7.87 4.96 -7.71
N LEU A 29 -7.90 3.64 -7.94
CA LEU A 29 -9.15 2.89 -8.10
C LEU A 29 -9.99 2.88 -6.81
N TYR A 30 -9.35 2.78 -5.64
CA TYR A 30 -10.03 2.89 -4.35
C TYR A 30 -10.60 4.29 -4.13
N ALA A 31 -9.86 5.34 -4.49
CA ALA A 31 -10.32 6.71 -4.34
C ALA A 31 -11.52 7.03 -5.25
N GLN A 32 -11.53 6.48 -6.47
CA GLN A 32 -12.58 6.74 -7.45
C GLN A 32 -13.86 5.92 -7.24
N HIS A 33 -13.72 4.65 -6.85
CA HIS A 33 -14.85 3.71 -6.84
C HIS A 33 -15.17 3.09 -5.48
N GLY A 34 -14.32 3.28 -4.47
CA GLY A 34 -14.48 2.65 -3.17
C GLY A 34 -14.21 1.14 -3.15
N LEU A 35 -14.16 0.57 -1.95
CA LEU A 35 -13.68 -0.79 -1.69
C LEU A 35 -14.50 -1.90 -2.39
N GLU A 36 -15.82 -1.74 -2.45
CA GLU A 36 -16.69 -2.78 -3.01
C GLU A 36 -16.45 -3.01 -4.51
N TRP A 37 -16.15 -1.94 -5.25
CA TRP A 37 -16.00 -1.97 -6.70
C TRP A 37 -14.60 -2.37 -7.18
N VAL A 38 -13.61 -2.35 -6.29
CA VAL A 38 -12.23 -2.76 -6.60
C VAL A 38 -12.12 -4.29 -6.64
N THR A 39 -11.55 -4.81 -7.73
CA THR A 39 -11.18 -6.22 -7.89
C THR A 39 -9.77 -6.33 -8.46
N PHE A 40 -9.07 -7.43 -8.17
CA PHE A 40 -7.74 -7.65 -8.75
C PHE A 40 -7.79 -7.80 -10.26
N ARG A 41 -8.88 -8.33 -10.82
CA ARG A 41 -9.09 -8.34 -12.27
C ARG A 41 -9.08 -6.94 -12.88
N LYS A 42 -9.84 -5.99 -12.31
CA LYS A 42 -9.85 -4.60 -12.79
C LYS A 42 -8.48 -3.95 -12.65
N LEU A 43 -7.84 -4.15 -11.50
CA LEU A 43 -6.52 -3.60 -11.25
C LEU A 43 -5.45 -4.17 -12.19
N ALA A 44 -5.51 -5.46 -12.49
CA ALA A 44 -4.60 -6.12 -13.44
C ALA A 44 -4.75 -5.55 -14.85
N LEU A 45 -5.99 -5.30 -15.30
CA LEU A 45 -6.27 -4.66 -16.58
C LEU A 45 -5.70 -3.23 -16.63
N GLU A 46 -5.92 -2.45 -15.58
CA GLU A 46 -5.43 -1.05 -15.48
C GLU A 46 -3.90 -0.95 -15.63
N ILE A 47 -3.16 -1.93 -15.11
CA ILE A 47 -1.69 -1.93 -15.15
C ILE A 47 -1.10 -2.85 -16.22
N ASP A 48 -1.89 -3.32 -17.18
CA ASP A 48 -1.45 -4.26 -18.22
C ASP A 48 -0.67 -5.47 -17.64
N SER A 49 -1.36 -6.21 -16.77
CA SER A 49 -0.81 -7.34 -16.02
C SER A 49 -1.85 -8.45 -15.84
N THR A 50 -1.50 -9.50 -15.12
CA THR A 50 -2.40 -10.63 -14.82
C THR A 50 -2.88 -10.60 -13.39
N GLU A 51 -4.08 -11.09 -13.12
CA GLU A 51 -4.59 -11.23 -11.75
C GLU A 51 -3.67 -12.10 -10.89
N ALA A 52 -3.10 -13.16 -11.48
CA ALA A 52 -2.09 -14.01 -10.86
C ALA A 52 -0.86 -13.22 -10.38
N SER A 53 -0.53 -12.11 -11.03
CA SER A 53 0.58 -11.24 -10.65
C SER A 53 0.31 -10.35 -9.44
N LEU A 54 -0.97 -10.10 -9.10
CA LEU A 54 -1.44 -9.32 -7.93
C LEU A 54 -1.66 -10.19 -6.70
N TYR A 55 -2.16 -11.42 -6.92
CA TYR A 55 -1.73 -12.56 -6.11
C TYR A 55 -0.17 -12.65 -6.20
N ARG A 56 0.62 -13.54 -5.62
CA ARG A 56 2.07 -13.25 -5.34
C ARG A 56 2.35 -12.09 -4.37
N TYR A 57 1.67 -10.93 -4.43
CA TYR A 57 1.86 -9.82 -3.47
C TYR A 57 0.81 -9.86 -2.35
N PHE A 58 -0.47 -9.93 -2.69
CA PHE A 58 -1.57 -9.84 -1.72
C PHE A 58 -2.48 -11.05 -1.80
N HIS A 59 -3.05 -11.53 -0.69
CA HIS A 59 -4.03 -12.63 -0.74
C HIS A 59 -5.41 -12.14 -1.19
N ASN A 60 -5.77 -10.90 -0.85
CA ASN A 60 -7.07 -10.32 -1.18
C ASN A 60 -7.01 -8.78 -1.25
N LYS A 61 -8.09 -8.17 -1.75
CA LYS A 61 -8.22 -6.72 -1.89
C LYS A 61 -8.15 -5.97 -0.55
N TYR A 62 -8.64 -6.56 0.54
CA TYR A 62 -8.62 -5.92 1.85
C TYR A 62 -7.19 -5.76 2.38
N GLN A 63 -6.32 -6.76 2.19
CA GLN A 63 -4.90 -6.66 2.56
C GLN A 63 -4.18 -5.57 1.78
N LEU A 64 -4.46 -5.45 0.47
CA LEU A 64 -3.92 -4.37 -0.36
C LEU A 64 -4.34 -2.99 0.17
N LEU A 65 -5.63 -2.82 0.49
CA LEU A 65 -6.13 -1.57 1.07
C LEU A 65 -5.50 -1.29 2.44
N CYS A 66 -5.47 -2.27 3.34
CA CYS A 66 -4.84 -2.14 4.65
C CYS A 66 -3.36 -1.76 4.54
N TYR A 67 -2.64 -2.34 3.58
CA TYR A 67 -1.26 -2.01 3.30
C TYR A 67 -1.10 -0.56 2.82
N LEU A 68 -1.96 -0.10 1.90
CA LEU A 68 -1.97 1.30 1.46
C LEU A 68 -2.19 2.24 2.65
N VAL A 69 -3.22 2.00 3.46
CA VAL A 69 -3.52 2.82 4.65
C VAL A 69 -2.35 2.84 5.63
N TRP A 70 -1.81 1.66 5.97
CA TRP A 70 -0.64 1.55 6.83
C TRP A 70 0.55 2.32 6.27
N ARG A 71 0.85 2.16 4.98
CA ARG A 71 1.97 2.83 4.31
C ARG A 71 1.81 4.35 4.31
N HIS A 72 0.59 4.85 4.06
CA HIS A 72 0.29 6.28 4.16
C HIS A 72 0.47 6.78 5.60
N TRP A 73 0.00 6.01 6.59
CA TRP A 73 0.22 6.33 8.00
C TRP A 73 1.71 6.40 8.36
N GLN A 74 2.54 5.48 7.87
CA GLN A 74 3.99 5.53 8.07
C GLN A 74 4.61 6.84 7.54
N LYS A 75 4.18 7.28 6.35
CA LYS A 75 4.65 8.56 5.76
C LYS A 75 4.26 9.75 6.62
N ILE A 76 2.98 9.84 7.03
CA ILE A 76 2.49 10.91 7.90
C ILE A 76 3.27 10.91 9.22
N ARG A 77 3.46 9.75 9.84
CA ARG A 77 4.23 9.62 11.08
C ARG A 77 5.67 10.11 10.92
N ASN A 78 6.31 9.81 9.79
CA ASN A 78 7.68 10.25 9.52
C ASN A 78 7.77 11.76 9.34
N GLU A 79 6.82 12.38 8.63
CA GLU A 79 6.75 13.85 8.51
C GLU A 79 6.46 14.52 9.85
N LEU A 80 5.54 13.98 10.65
CA LEU A 80 5.26 14.49 12.00
C LEU A 80 6.50 14.40 12.90
N ALA A 81 7.22 13.28 12.86
CA ALA A 81 8.46 13.11 13.62
C ALA A 81 9.56 14.08 13.15
N ARG A 82 9.60 14.37 11.84
CA ARG A 82 10.49 15.38 11.28
C ARG A 82 10.14 16.76 11.82
N TRP A 83 8.87 17.19 11.74
CA TRP A 83 8.43 18.48 12.28
C TRP A 83 8.71 18.60 13.78
N ASN A 84 8.45 17.57 14.56
CA ASN A 84 8.73 17.59 16.01
C ASN A 84 10.22 17.79 16.34
N ARG A 85 11.14 17.42 15.45
CA ARG A 85 12.59 17.69 15.61
C ARG A 85 12.98 19.10 15.19
N GLU A 86 12.26 19.67 14.21
CA GLU A 86 12.52 20.99 13.65
C GLU A 86 11.84 22.12 14.46
N LEU A 87 10.88 21.79 15.33
CA LEU A 87 10.25 22.75 16.24
C LEU A 87 11.26 23.24 17.31
N PRO A 88 11.51 24.55 17.44
CA PRO A 88 12.32 25.08 18.52
C PRO A 88 11.62 24.81 19.86
N ALA A 89 12.39 24.35 20.85
CA ALA A 89 11.91 24.12 22.21
C ALA A 89 11.52 25.46 22.87
N GLY A 90 10.33 26.00 22.60
CA GLY A 90 9.98 27.31 23.14
C GLY A 90 8.68 27.91 22.60
N THR A 91 7.55 27.25 22.79
CA THR A 91 6.25 27.94 22.97
C THR A 91 5.36 27.05 23.83
N ARG A 92 5.68 26.97 25.12
CA ARG A 92 4.72 26.61 26.16
C ARG A 92 4.32 27.89 26.88
#